data_AF-A0A1I1D2C9-F1
#
_entry.id   AF-A0A1I1D2C9-F1
#
_cell.length_a   1.000
_cell.length_b   1.000
_cell.length_c   1.000
_cell.angle_alpha   90.00
_cell.angle_beta   90.00
_cell.angle_gamma   90.00
#
_symmetry.space_group_name_H-M   'P 1'
#
loop_
_entity.id
_entity.type
_entity.pdbx_description
1 polymer ?
#
loop_
_entity_poly.entity_id
_entity_poly.type
_entity_poly.pdbx_seq_one_letter_code
_entity_poly.pdbx_strand_id
1 'polypeptide(L)'
;MGAPKNTRHAEAFCLMHYACKCGHHEVIWNSRDGVTAFYVPCPSCGEVMGMAHVKWHRDIYAPHHRPHFGQRVWVGMSEQRAHDLAMRRVLNLKKTRGIDAVGELPDLTADIWRHGDAPDLRVQGHNFEHSEAA
;
A
#
# COMPACT_ATOMS: atom_id res chain seq x y z
N MET A 1 11.20 -6.36 18.33
CA MET A 1 10.66 -5.08 18.82
C MET A 1 9.23 -5.33 19.23
N GLY A 2 8.85 -4.95 20.45
CA GLY A 2 7.45 -5.06 20.90
C GLY A 2 6.59 -4.02 20.20
N ALA A 3 5.33 -4.35 19.94
CA ALA A 3 4.38 -3.37 19.43
C ALA A 3 4.31 -2.16 20.39
N PRO A 4 4.25 -0.92 19.88
CA PRO A 4 3.88 0.25 20.67
C PRO A 4 2.66 -0.09 21.54
N LYS A 5 2.61 0.41 22.78
CA LYS A 5 1.71 -0.08 23.86
C LYS A 5 0.20 -0.20 23.52
N ASN A 6 -0.27 0.35 22.40
CA ASN A 6 -1.67 0.33 21.96
C ASN A 6 -1.87 0.01 20.46
N THR A 7 -0.92 -0.64 19.76
CA THR A 7 -1.12 -1.06 18.36
C THR A 7 -1.30 -2.56 18.23
N ARG A 8 -2.12 -2.99 17.27
CA ARG A 8 -2.32 -4.41 16.94
C ARG A 8 -1.11 -5.01 16.23
N HIS A 9 -0.35 -4.19 15.50
CA HIS A 9 0.78 -4.64 14.70
C HIS A 9 2.09 -3.95 15.09
N ALA A 10 3.21 -4.67 14.98
CA ALA A 10 4.54 -4.16 15.31
C ALA A 10 5.05 -3.12 14.28
N GLU A 11 4.57 -3.19 13.04
CA GLU A 11 4.90 -2.25 11.96
C GLU A 11 3.94 -1.05 11.87
N ALA A 12 2.97 -0.98 12.78
CA ALA A 12 2.01 0.12 12.82
C ALA A 12 2.73 1.46 13.03
N PHE A 13 2.41 2.45 12.20
CA PHE A 13 3.00 3.80 12.29
C PHE A 13 4.53 3.84 12.10
N CYS A 14 5.13 2.82 11.49
CA CYS A 14 6.57 2.73 11.28
C CYS A 14 7.04 3.30 9.94
N LEU A 15 8.21 3.92 9.95
CA LEU A 15 9.02 4.20 8.76
C LEU A 15 9.85 2.96 8.42
N MET A 16 9.69 2.46 7.21
CA MET A 16 10.21 1.15 6.78
C MET A 16 11.08 1.29 5.53
N HIS A 17 12.23 0.62 5.53
CA HIS A 17 13.18 0.72 4.42
C HIS A 17 12.87 -0.28 3.31
N TYR A 18 12.73 0.18 2.07
CA TYR A 18 12.59 -0.70 0.91
C TYR A 18 13.78 -0.55 -0.05
N ALA A 19 14.16 -1.65 -0.69
CA ALA A 19 15.29 -1.70 -1.61
C ALA A 19 15.00 -2.56 -2.85
N CYS A 20 15.41 -2.09 -4.02
CA CYS A 20 15.42 -2.85 -5.27
C CYS A 20 16.83 -3.28 -5.67
N LYS A 21 16.94 -4.40 -6.38
CA LYS A 21 18.19 -4.84 -7.01
C LYS A 21 18.73 -3.85 -8.06
N CYS A 22 17.90 -2.96 -8.60
CA CYS A 22 18.33 -1.90 -9.51
C CYS A 22 19.08 -0.75 -8.83
N GLY A 23 19.22 -0.77 -7.49
CA GLY A 23 19.87 0.27 -6.70
C GLY A 23 18.94 1.35 -6.15
N HIS A 24 17.64 1.29 -6.46
CA HIS A 24 16.66 2.19 -5.87
C HIS A 24 16.37 1.85 -4.39
N HIS A 25 16.37 2.87 -3.54
CA HIS A 25 16.08 2.77 -2.11
C HIS A 25 15.15 3.90 -1.67
N GLU A 26 14.22 3.60 -0.78
CA GLU A 26 13.38 4.62 -0.16
C GLU A 26 12.82 4.16 1.19
N VAL A 27 12.20 5.09 1.89
CA VAL A 27 11.50 4.86 3.15
C VAL A 27 10.00 5.06 2.93
N ILE A 28 9.22 4.01 3.17
CA ILE A 28 7.77 4.01 3.08
C ILE A 28 7.22 4.11 4.50
N TRP A 29 6.26 5.00 4.73
CA TRP A 29 5.60 5.12 6.02
C TRP A 29 4.32 4.27 6.07
N ASN A 30 4.13 3.48 7.13
CA ASN A 30 2.87 2.83 7.44
C ASN A 30 1.98 3.75 8.27
N SER A 31 1.05 4.49 7.66
CA SER A 31 0.17 5.40 8.43
C SER A 31 -1.01 4.68 9.12
N ARG A 32 -0.98 3.34 9.19
CA ARG A 32 -2.06 2.50 9.72
C ARG A 32 -1.62 1.70 10.93
N ASP A 33 -2.59 1.24 11.71
CA ASP A 33 -2.44 0.07 12.58
C ASP A 33 -2.90 -1.20 11.84
N GLY A 34 -2.07 -1.62 10.88
CA GLY A 34 -2.34 -2.75 9.99
C GLY A 34 -1.06 -3.27 9.36
N VAL A 35 -1.12 -4.48 8.81
CA VAL A 35 0.03 -5.09 8.14
C VAL A 35 0.37 -4.42 6.81
N THR A 36 1.62 -4.53 6.37
CA THR A 36 2.09 -4.03 5.07
C THR A 36 2.58 -5.16 4.17
N ALA A 37 2.76 -4.88 2.87
CA ALA A 37 3.31 -5.86 1.94
C ALA A 37 4.84 -5.91 2.03
N PHE A 38 5.41 -7.12 1.98
CA PHE A 38 6.87 -7.32 1.95
C PHE A 38 7.52 -6.84 0.66
N TYR A 39 6.76 -6.80 -0.43
CA TYR A 39 7.24 -6.38 -1.75
C TYR A 39 6.31 -5.34 -2.35
N VAL A 40 6.89 -4.39 -3.09
CA VAL A 40 6.16 -3.37 -3.85
C VAL A 40 6.80 -3.15 -5.22
N PRO A 41 6.06 -2.57 -6.18
CA PRO A 41 6.62 -2.19 -7.47
C PRO A 41 7.76 -1.17 -7.31
N CYS A 42 8.83 -1.33 -8.11
CA CYS A 42 9.90 -0.35 -8.15
C CYS A 42 9.55 0.79 -9.13
N PRO A 43 9.51 2.06 -8.68
CA PRO A 43 9.20 3.17 -9.56
C PRO A 43 10.33 3.47 -10.56
N SER A 44 11.56 3.07 -10.28
CA SER A 44 12.71 3.35 -11.14
C SER A 44 12.88 2.37 -12.30
N CYS A 45 12.66 1.07 -12.10
CA CYS A 45 12.83 0.07 -13.16
C CYS A 45 11.52 -0.60 -13.62
N GLY A 46 10.39 -0.35 -12.95
CA GLY A 46 9.09 -0.91 -13.31
C GLY A 46 8.86 -2.36 -12.88
N GLU A 47 9.83 -3.02 -12.24
CA GLU A 47 9.67 -4.39 -11.74
C GLU A 47 8.54 -4.46 -10.71
N VAL A 48 7.55 -5.33 -10.95
CA VAL A 48 6.28 -5.36 -10.20
C VAL A 48 6.48 -5.78 -8.75
N MET A 49 7.48 -6.63 -8.49
CA MET A 49 7.90 -7.03 -7.13
C MET A 49 9.33 -6.55 -6.85
N GLY A 50 9.68 -5.38 -7.40
CA GLY A 50 11.06 -4.94 -7.47
C GLY A 50 11.66 -4.52 -6.12
N MET A 51 10.83 -4.04 -5.20
CA MET A 51 11.30 -3.50 -3.92
C MET A 51 10.89 -4.36 -2.75
N ALA A 52 11.85 -4.84 -1.96
CA ALA A 52 11.61 -5.62 -0.76
C ALA A 52 11.78 -4.77 0.50
N HIS A 53 10.99 -5.04 1.54
CA HIS A 53 11.22 -4.49 2.88
C HIS A 53 12.51 -5.09 3.46
N VAL A 54 13.46 -4.21 3.80
CA VAL A 54 14.79 -4.55 4.28
C VAL A 54 15.06 -3.86 5.61
N LYS A 55 16.10 -4.31 6.32
CA LYS A 55 16.56 -3.68 7.58
C LYS A 55 15.43 -3.50 8.61
N TRP A 56 14.60 -4.51 8.77
CA TRP A 56 13.47 -4.58 9.71
C TRP A 56 13.84 -4.14 11.14
N HIS A 57 15.07 -4.41 11.56
CA HIS A 57 15.61 -3.98 12.85
C HIS A 57 15.83 -2.45 12.98
N ARG A 58 15.64 -1.69 11.90
CA ARG A 58 15.79 -0.23 11.82
C ARG A 58 14.46 0.47 11.56
N ASP A 59 13.33 -0.25 11.56
CA ASP A 59 12.04 0.40 11.43
C ASP A 59 11.83 1.36 12.60
N ILE A 60 11.38 2.57 12.31
CA ILE A 60 11.23 3.66 13.31
C ILE A 60 9.75 3.94 13.52
N TYR A 61 9.27 3.76 14.75
CA TYR A 61 7.92 4.15 15.13
C TYR A 61 7.78 5.68 15.10
N ALA A 62 6.88 6.17 14.24
CA ALA A 62 6.67 7.60 13.96
C ALA A 62 5.17 7.91 13.73
N PRO A 63 4.33 7.89 14.78
CA PRO A 63 2.87 8.09 14.67
C PRO A 63 2.44 9.49 14.26
N HIS A 64 3.33 10.47 14.38
CA HIS A 64 3.09 11.86 13.97
C HIS A 64 3.91 12.27 12.75
N HIS A 65 4.41 11.28 11.98
CA HIS A 65 5.16 11.56 10.75
C HIS A 65 4.29 12.32 9.76
N ARG A 66 4.86 13.34 9.12
CA ARG A 66 4.22 14.08 8.04
C ARG A 66 4.96 13.77 6.75
N PRO A 67 4.35 13.03 5.81
CA PRO A 67 5.04 12.63 4.60
C PRO A 67 5.38 13.82 3.73
N HIS A 68 6.58 13.84 3.17
CA HIS A 68 6.96 14.87 2.19
C HIS A 68 6.33 14.58 0.83
N PHE A 69 6.20 15.59 -0.04
CA PHE A 69 5.70 15.42 -1.40
C PHE A 69 6.49 14.33 -2.14
N GLY A 70 5.81 13.42 -2.82
CA GLY A 70 6.41 12.28 -3.50
C GLY A 70 6.74 11.08 -2.59
N GLN A 71 6.62 11.18 -1.26
CA GLN A 71 6.85 10.04 -0.37
C GLN A 71 5.75 9.00 -0.56
N ARG A 72 6.15 7.71 -0.63
CA ARG A 72 5.19 6.61 -0.62
C ARG A 72 4.71 6.31 0.80
N VAL A 73 3.40 6.10 0.93
CA VAL A 73 2.72 5.88 2.21
C VAL A 73 1.71 4.76 2.04
N TRP A 74 1.72 3.85 3.00
CA TRP A 74 0.75 2.81 3.18
C TRP A 74 -0.48 3.37 3.91
N VAL A 75 -1.65 3.37 3.27
CA VAL A 75 -2.94 3.86 3.79
C VAL A 75 -4.02 2.79 3.77
N GLY A 76 -5.09 2.98 4.53
CA GLY A 76 -6.23 2.06 4.50
C GLY A 76 -6.87 2.03 3.11
N MET A 77 -7.19 0.85 2.61
CA MET A 77 -7.91 0.72 1.34
C MET A 77 -9.29 1.38 1.46
N SER A 78 -9.59 2.36 0.62
CA SER A 78 -10.96 2.86 0.49
C SER A 78 -11.77 1.94 -0.40
N GLU A 79 -13.09 1.89 -0.16
CA GLU A 79 -14.01 1.09 -0.98
C GLU A 79 -13.95 1.51 -2.45
N GLN A 80 -13.95 2.82 -2.73
CA GLN A 80 -13.80 3.34 -4.10
C GLN A 80 -12.51 2.86 -4.75
N ARG A 81 -11.39 2.86 -4.01
CA ARG A 81 -10.12 2.36 -4.56
C ARG A 81 -10.17 0.86 -4.82
N ALA A 82 -10.76 0.09 -3.91
CA ALA A 82 -10.94 -1.34 -4.09
C ALA A 82 -11.77 -1.63 -5.35
N HIS A 83 -12.83 -0.86 -5.57
CA HIS A 83 -13.67 -0.94 -6.76
C HIS A 83 -12.87 -0.64 -8.04
N ASP A 84 -12.06 0.42 -8.06
CA ASP A 84 -11.21 0.76 -9.21
C ASP A 84 -10.22 -0.37 -9.54
N LEU A 85 -9.65 -1.01 -8.51
CA LEU A 85 -8.73 -2.14 -8.67
C LEU A 85 -9.45 -3.38 -9.19
N ALA A 86 -10.63 -3.69 -8.64
CA ALA A 86 -11.50 -4.78 -9.09
C ALA A 86 -11.89 -4.61 -10.56
N MET A 87 -12.32 -3.41 -10.95
CA MET A 87 -12.67 -3.08 -12.33
C MET A 87 -11.48 -3.27 -13.28
N ARG A 88 -10.28 -2.79 -12.92
CA ARG A 88 -9.08 -3.03 -13.74
C ARG A 88 -8.79 -4.51 -13.93
N ARG A 89 -8.99 -5.33 -12.89
CA ARG A 89 -8.83 -6.79 -12.97
C ARG A 89 -9.83 -7.41 -13.94
N VAL A 90 -11.11 -7.05 -13.85
CA VAL A 90 -12.17 -7.51 -14.76
C VAL A 90 -11.85 -7.13 -16.21
N LEU A 91 -11.49 -5.87 -16.47
CA LEU A 91 -11.13 -5.40 -17.81
C LEU A 91 -9.90 -6.13 -18.37
N ASN A 92 -8.90 -6.39 -17.53
CA ASN A 92 -7.72 -7.16 -17.94
C ASN A 92 -8.06 -8.61 -18.29
N LEU A 93 -8.95 -9.27 -17.53
CA LEU A 93 -9.41 -10.62 -17.85
C LEU A 93 -10.15 -10.66 -19.19
N LYS A 94 -11.03 -9.69 -19.43
CA LYS A 94 -11.73 -9.56 -20.73
C LYS A 94 -10.74 -9.35 -21.87
N LYS A 95 -9.78 -8.44 -21.70
CA LYS A 95 -8.78 -8.13 -22.73
C LYS A 95 -7.83 -9.28 -23.04
N THR A 96 -7.36 -10.00 -22.01
CA THR A 96 -6.29 -11.01 -22.16
C THR A 96 -6.82 -12.43 -22.34
N ARG A 97 -8.03 -12.72 -21.88
CA ARG A 97 -8.62 -14.06 -21.87
C ARG A 97 -10.04 -14.13 -22.44
N GLY A 98 -10.64 -13.00 -22.83
CA GLY A 98 -12.02 -12.97 -23.33
C GLY A 98 -13.09 -13.23 -22.27
N ILE A 99 -12.72 -13.27 -20.98
CA ILE A 99 -13.64 -13.58 -19.89
C ILE A 99 -14.36 -12.31 -19.45
N ASP A 100 -15.70 -12.30 -19.55
CA ASP A 100 -16.52 -11.22 -19.01
C ASP A 100 -16.93 -11.53 -17.57
N ALA A 101 -16.25 -10.88 -16.61
CA ALA A 101 -16.44 -11.08 -15.18
C ALA A 101 -17.08 -9.85 -14.50
N VAL A 102 -17.82 -9.02 -15.24
CA VAL A 102 -18.44 -7.80 -14.66
C VAL A 102 -19.41 -8.13 -13.52
N GLY A 103 -20.08 -9.28 -13.57
CA GLY A 103 -20.96 -9.75 -12.49
C GLY A 103 -20.23 -10.04 -11.16
N GLU A 104 -18.92 -10.31 -11.20
CA GLU A 104 -18.09 -10.60 -10.01
C GLU A 104 -17.53 -9.33 -9.36
N LEU A 105 -17.79 -8.15 -9.95
CA LEU A 105 -17.20 -6.88 -9.51
C LEU A 105 -17.49 -6.54 -8.03
N PRO A 106 -18.71 -6.73 -7.49
CA PRO A 106 -18.99 -6.46 -6.07
C PRO A 106 -18.17 -7.34 -5.13
N ASP A 107 -18.10 -8.64 -5.42
CA ASP A 107 -17.36 -9.60 -4.58
C ASP A 107 -15.85 -9.36 -4.63
N LEU A 108 -15.32 -9.07 -5.82
CA LEU A 108 -13.90 -8.67 -5.99
C LEU A 108 -13.59 -7.36 -5.26
N THR A 109 -14.52 -6.40 -5.26
CA THR A 109 -14.37 -5.15 -4.53
C THR A 109 -14.30 -5.40 -3.03
N ALA A 110 -15.21 -6.22 -2.49
CA ALA A 110 -15.23 -6.58 -1.08
C ALA A 110 -13.95 -7.33 -0.64
N ASP A 111 -13.47 -8.29 -1.45
CA ASP A 111 -12.24 -9.04 -1.17
C ASP A 111 -10.98 -8.16 -1.18
N ILE A 112 -10.91 -7.18 -2.09
CA ILE A 112 -9.80 -6.22 -2.14
C ILE A 112 -9.90 -5.23 -0.99
N TRP A 113 -11.10 -4.76 -0.66
CA TRP A 113 -11.31 -3.76 0.38
C TRP A 113 -11.01 -4.29 1.78
N ARG A 114 -11.46 -5.52 2.09
CA ARG A 114 -11.38 -6.15 3.42
C ARG A 114 -11.80 -5.21 4.54
N HIS A 115 -12.92 -4.53 4.36
CA HIS A 115 -13.45 -3.55 5.32
C HIS A 115 -12.46 -2.43 5.72
N GLY A 116 -11.51 -2.11 4.84
CA GLY A 116 -10.51 -1.06 5.05
C GLY A 116 -9.18 -1.53 5.64
N ASP A 117 -9.10 -2.81 6.05
CA ASP A 117 -7.87 -3.38 6.62
C ASP A 117 -6.80 -3.66 5.54
N ALA A 118 -7.21 -3.78 4.27
CA ALA A 118 -6.28 -4.05 3.19
C ALA A 118 -5.31 -2.88 2.97
N PRO A 119 -4.03 -3.17 2.69
CA PRO A 119 -3.06 -2.11 2.50
C PRO A 119 -3.10 -1.51 1.09
N ASP A 120 -3.21 -0.18 0.96
CA ASP A 120 -3.03 0.53 -0.32
C ASP A 120 -1.76 1.39 -0.28
N LEU A 121 -0.94 1.34 -1.34
CA LEU A 121 0.28 2.15 -1.44
C LEU A 121 0.01 3.41 -2.26
N ARG A 122 0.24 4.57 -1.65
CA ARG A 122 -0.03 5.89 -2.22
C ARG A 122 1.18 6.80 -2.15
N VAL A 123 1.11 7.90 -2.87
CA VAL A 123 2.16 8.89 -3.04
C VAL A 123 1.60 10.24 -2.58
N GLN A 124 2.23 10.82 -1.56
CA GLN A 124 1.90 12.14 -1.05
C GLN A 124 1.90 13.17 -2.19
N GLY A 125 0.79 13.90 -2.32
CA GLY A 125 0.67 14.99 -3.30
C GLY A 125 0.37 14.56 -4.74
N HIS A 126 0.16 13.26 -5.00
CA HIS A 126 -0.37 12.78 -6.28
C HIS A 126 -1.70 12.06 -6.09
N ASN A 127 -1.76 11.14 -5.13
CA ASN A 127 -2.95 10.31 -4.96
C ASN A 127 -3.22 9.98 -3.48
N PHE A 128 -2.70 10.77 -2.56
CA PHE A 128 -2.89 10.63 -1.13
C PHE A 128 -3.74 11.79 -0.61
N GLU A 129 -4.86 11.47 0.03
CA GLU A 129 -5.69 12.42 0.77
C GLU A 129 -5.50 12.12 2.26
N HIS A 130 -4.78 13.00 2.99
CA HIS A 130 -4.77 12.95 4.45
C HIS A 130 -5.92 13.81 4.94
N SER A 131 -6.87 13.22 5.68
CA SER A 131 -8.02 13.96 6.23
C SER A 131 -7.67 14.87 7.42
N GLU A 132 -6.41 15.32 7.55
CA GLU A 132 -5.97 16.27 8.60
C GLU A 132 -4.98 17.30 8.05
N ALA A 133 -5.27 17.83 6.86
CA ALA A 133 -4.56 18.97 6.28
C ALA A 133 -5.56 20.00 5.71
N ALA A 134 -6.59 20.31 6.50
CA ALA A 134 -7.43 21.51 6.34
C ALA A 134 -7.30 22.37 7.61
#